data_AF-A0A352C338-F1
#
_entry.id   AF-A0A352C338-F1
#
_cell.length_a   1.000
_cell.length_b   1.000
_cell.length_c   1.000
_cell.angle_alpha   90.00
_cell.angle_beta   90.00
_cell.angle_gamma   90.00
#
_symmetry.space_group_name_H-M   'P 1'
#
loop_
_entity.id
_entity.type
_entity.pdbx_description
1 polymer ?
#
loop_
_entity_poly.entity_id
_entity_poly.type
_entity_poly.pdbx_seq_one_letter_code
_entity_poly.pdbx_strand_id
1 'polypeptide(L)'
;MRRYQLQLQLPCQSQAVYIFSCQDIAIAQHETQKIIQKAQIEAIQRFEIQSLAQWDAFKQESLNYDLFSEPKAYIIQLDKSGFPSKQFFNLTPGPDEIYFIHTQQFKHAFLEHLAQDKNCFWYGMYQPSSQDLWQWFSKTLLQKDFKFEPDVATWFLQQDELGFRHYAQLCEHIHLTYQAPTSLTLAELQNHIGFTTQQDWQALVDAWMLNQKDILLKKCQRLQVSQQDFTLLIWILNRTLQVWHALLMGKKTPREIYQDFKIWNKHIPLFEKSYPHLKLDKVNQALILLHEMDRCFKSYQYLPAQLKLEQLLLGYPYE
;
A
#
# COMPACT_ATOMS: atom_id res chain seq x y z
N MET A 1 9.12 -21.74 13.48
CA MET A 1 8.58 -20.61 12.70
C MET A 1 7.27 -21.04 12.04
N ARG A 2 6.14 -20.44 12.40
CA ARG A 2 4.86 -20.72 11.73
C ARG A 2 4.75 -19.79 10.52
N ARG A 3 4.58 -20.35 9.32
CA ARG A 3 4.26 -19.54 8.12
C ARG A 3 2.84 -19.04 8.30
N TYR A 4 2.65 -17.72 8.24
CA TYR A 4 1.32 -17.16 8.31
C TYR A 4 0.58 -17.42 6.99
N GLN A 5 -0.55 -18.11 7.07
CA GLN A 5 -1.57 -18.12 6.03
C GLN A 5 -2.63 -17.10 6.45
N LEU A 6 -3.09 -16.28 5.50
CA LEU A 6 -4.28 -15.47 5.70
C LEU A 6 -5.39 -16.37 6.25
N GLN A 7 -6.00 -15.98 7.38
CA GLN A 7 -7.04 -16.74 8.10
C GLN A 7 -6.57 -17.85 9.06
N LEU A 8 -5.30 -17.90 9.46
CA LEU A 8 -4.91 -18.69 10.63
C LEU A 8 -5.76 -18.29 11.84
N GLN A 9 -6.43 -19.27 12.46
CA GLN A 9 -7.06 -19.07 13.76
C GLN A 9 -5.96 -18.90 14.79
N LEU A 10 -5.66 -17.65 15.11
CA LEU A 10 -4.73 -17.32 16.17
C LEU A 10 -5.38 -17.69 17.52
N PRO A 11 -4.65 -18.39 18.42
CA PRO A 11 -5.14 -18.59 19.77
C PRO A 11 -5.40 -17.22 20.38
N CYS A 12 -6.46 -17.12 21.19
CA CYS A 12 -6.72 -15.94 21.99
C CYS A 12 -6.46 -16.36 23.43
N GLN A 13 -5.35 -15.90 23.99
CA GLN A 13 -4.91 -16.23 25.35
C GLN A 13 -4.60 -14.93 26.08
N SER A 14 -4.98 -14.86 27.35
CA SER A 14 -4.51 -13.83 28.27
C SER A 14 -3.00 -13.96 28.46
N GLN A 15 -2.33 -12.86 28.80
CA GLN A 15 -0.89 -12.80 29.01
C GLN A 15 -0.06 -13.23 27.79
N ALA A 16 -0.60 -13.05 26.59
CA ALA A 16 0.05 -13.48 25.36
C ALA A 16 0.86 -12.35 24.71
N VAL A 17 1.97 -12.73 24.07
CA VAL A 17 2.77 -11.86 23.21
C VAL A 17 2.64 -12.35 21.77
N TYR A 18 1.95 -11.59 20.93
CA TYR A 18 1.85 -11.87 19.49
C TYR A 18 2.88 -11.05 18.74
N ILE A 19 3.66 -11.73 17.90
CA ILE A 19 4.74 -11.10 17.14
C ILE A 19 4.49 -11.33 15.66
N PHE A 20 4.30 -10.22 14.94
CA PHE A 20 4.06 -10.20 13.51
C PHE A 20 5.29 -9.61 12.80
N SER A 21 5.99 -10.46 12.06
CA SER A 21 7.07 -10.03 11.17
C SER A 21 6.53 -9.93 9.76
N CYS A 22 6.34 -8.71 9.23
CA CYS A 22 5.69 -8.48 7.95
C CYS A 22 6.33 -7.33 7.16
N GLN A 23 6.35 -7.44 5.83
CA GLN A 23 6.72 -6.31 4.97
C GLN A 23 5.57 -5.29 4.87
N ASP A 24 4.33 -5.78 4.82
CA ASP A 24 3.12 -4.96 4.83
C ASP A 24 2.48 -4.98 6.23
N ILE A 25 2.57 -3.84 6.91
CA ILE A 25 2.06 -3.67 8.28
C ILE A 25 0.53 -3.75 8.35
N ALA A 26 -0.17 -3.50 7.24
CA ALA A 26 -1.63 -3.56 7.22
C ALA A 26 -2.14 -4.98 7.53
N ILE A 27 -1.39 -6.01 7.12
CA ILE A 27 -1.72 -7.41 7.42
C ILE A 27 -1.63 -7.65 8.94
N ALA A 28 -0.53 -7.20 9.57
CA ALA A 28 -0.34 -7.35 11.01
C ALA A 28 -1.40 -6.60 11.82
N GLN A 29 -1.73 -5.39 11.39
CA GLN A 29 -2.79 -4.58 12.01
C GLN A 29 -4.16 -5.26 11.91
N HIS A 30 -4.50 -5.81 10.74
CA HIS A 30 -5.75 -6.52 10.54
C HIS A 30 -5.90 -7.75 11.44
N GLU A 31 -4.83 -8.55 11.57
CA GLU A 31 -4.87 -9.73 12.45
C GLU A 31 -4.87 -9.37 13.93
N THR A 32 -4.16 -8.30 14.29
CA THR A 32 -4.22 -7.72 15.65
C THR A 32 -5.66 -7.33 16.00
N GLN A 33 -6.34 -6.64 15.09
CA GLN A 33 -7.71 -6.19 15.29
C GLN A 33 -8.69 -7.36 15.50
N LYS A 34 -8.52 -8.47 14.75
CA LYS A 34 -9.33 -9.68 14.95
C LYS A 34 -9.16 -10.29 16.34
N ILE A 35 -7.92 -10.36 16.83
CA ILE A 35 -7.66 -10.90 18.18
C ILE A 35 -8.29 -9.98 19.23
N ILE A 36 -8.09 -8.66 19.10
CA ILE A 36 -8.69 -7.66 20.01
C ILE A 36 -10.21 -7.78 20.04
N GLN A 37 -10.87 -7.87 18.87
CA GLN A 37 -12.32 -8.05 18.77
C GLN A 37 -12.79 -9.36 19.40
N LYS A 38 -12.09 -10.47 19.14
CA LYS A 38 -12.40 -11.78 19.73
C LYS A 38 -12.20 -11.81 21.24
N ALA A 39 -11.20 -11.09 21.73
CA ALA A 39 -10.90 -10.94 23.15
C ALA A 39 -11.82 -9.93 23.86
N GLN A 40 -12.63 -9.16 23.10
CA GLN A 40 -13.48 -8.08 23.61
C GLN A 40 -12.68 -7.04 24.42
N ILE A 41 -11.47 -6.72 23.95
CA ILE A 41 -10.61 -5.72 24.60
C ILE A 41 -10.98 -4.33 24.09
N GLU A 42 -11.40 -3.45 25.00
CA GLU A 42 -11.73 -2.05 24.70
C GLU A 42 -10.53 -1.11 24.90
N ALA A 43 -9.70 -1.37 25.93
CA ALA A 43 -8.53 -0.55 26.23
C ALA A 43 -7.35 -0.89 25.31
N ILE A 44 -7.08 -0.02 24.33
CA ILE A 44 -5.99 -0.20 23.36
C ILE A 44 -5.00 0.96 23.46
N GLN A 45 -3.73 0.66 23.69
CA GLN A 45 -2.64 1.64 23.59
C GLN A 45 -1.67 1.28 22.47
N ARG A 46 -1.14 2.31 21.79
CA ARG A 46 -0.24 2.14 20.64
C ARG A 46 1.08 2.86 20.91
N PHE A 47 2.18 2.19 20.63
CA PHE A 47 3.54 2.68 20.80
C PHE A 47 4.31 2.51 19.50
N GLU A 48 4.80 3.62 18.94
CA GLU A 48 5.77 3.60 17.86
C GLU A 48 7.17 3.78 18.46
N ILE A 49 7.99 2.75 18.33
CA ILE A 49 9.29 2.69 19.00
C ILE A 49 10.39 2.81 17.95
N GLN A 50 11.04 3.97 18.00
CA GLN A 50 12.17 4.36 17.16
C GLN A 50 13.45 4.55 17.99
N SER A 51 13.33 4.58 19.32
CA SER A 51 14.43 4.85 20.26
C SER A 51 14.27 4.09 21.59
N LEU A 52 15.36 3.97 22.34
CA LEU A 52 15.35 3.35 23.68
C LEU A 52 14.50 4.13 24.70
N ALA A 53 14.44 5.46 24.61
CA ALA A 53 13.62 6.26 25.52
C ALA A 53 12.13 5.94 25.39
N GLN A 54 11.65 5.70 24.16
CA GLN A 54 10.27 5.27 23.90
C GLN A 54 10.01 3.85 24.41
N TRP A 55 11.02 2.98 24.35
CA TRP A 55 10.96 1.64 24.91
C TRP A 55 10.81 1.66 26.44
N ASP A 56 11.61 2.50 27.11
CA ASP A 56 11.54 2.63 28.57
C ASP A 56 10.22 3.27 29.02
N ALA A 57 9.68 4.23 28.26
CA ALA A 57 8.36 4.81 28.51
C ALA A 57 7.25 3.75 28.41
N PHE A 58 7.28 2.89 27.38
CA PHE A 58 6.35 1.76 27.29
C PHE A 58 6.47 0.83 28.50
N LYS A 59 7.69 0.49 28.93
CA LYS A 59 7.89 -0.37 30.11
C LYS A 59 7.37 0.24 31.40
N GLN A 60 7.56 1.54 31.59
CA GLN A 60 7.01 2.22 32.76
C GLN A 60 5.49 2.17 32.74
N GLU A 61 4.87 2.38 31.58
CA GLU A 61 3.42 2.26 31.42
C GLU A 61 2.92 0.84 31.68
N SER A 62 3.60 -0.19 31.16
CA SER A 62 3.20 -1.58 31.39
C SER A 62 3.37 -2.04 32.86
N LEU A 63 4.19 -1.33 33.63
CA LEU A 63 4.37 -1.56 35.07
C LEU A 63 3.34 -0.81 35.91
N ASN A 64 2.63 0.17 35.35
CA ASN A 64 1.54 0.88 36.01
C ASN A 64 0.29 0.00 36.00
N TYR A 65 0.29 -1.01 36.88
CA TYR A 65 -0.85 -1.89 37.06
C TYR A 65 -1.92 -1.21 37.91
N ASP A 66 -3.14 -1.09 37.37
CA ASP A 66 -4.31 -0.74 38.17
C ASP A 66 -5.01 -2.04 38.60
N LEU A 67 -5.32 -2.18 39.89
CA LEU A 67 -6.02 -3.35 40.41
C LEU A 67 -7.43 -3.54 39.82
N PHE A 68 -7.97 -2.49 39.21
CA PHE A 68 -9.28 -2.51 38.56
C PHE A 68 -9.18 -2.27 37.04
N SER A 69 -8.00 -2.41 36.44
CA SER A 69 -7.86 -2.22 34.99
C SER A 69 -8.63 -3.29 34.23
N GLU A 70 -9.40 -2.85 33.24
CA GLU A 70 -9.91 -3.71 32.19
C GLU A 70 -8.77 -4.35 31.39
N PRO A 71 -9.03 -5.49 30.72
CA PRO A 71 -8.06 -6.09 29.82
C PRO A 71 -7.53 -5.08 28.81
N LYS A 72 -6.21 -5.04 28.65
CA LYS A 72 -5.52 -4.00 27.87
C LYS A 72 -4.65 -4.59 26.77
N ALA A 73 -4.80 -4.06 25.57
CA ALA A 73 -3.98 -4.42 24.42
C ALA A 73 -2.93 -3.34 24.15
N TYR A 74 -1.66 -3.74 24.09
CA TYR A 74 -0.56 -2.87 23.67
C TYR A 74 -0.11 -3.24 22.27
N ILE A 75 -0.17 -2.28 21.35
CA ILE A 75 0.30 -2.46 19.97
C ILE A 75 1.62 -1.70 19.84
N ILE A 76 2.68 -2.44 19.63
CA ILE A 76 4.07 -1.96 19.62
C ILE A 76 4.60 -2.10 18.19
N GLN A 77 4.86 -0.97 17.55
CA GLN A 77 5.43 -0.93 16.21
C GLN A 77 6.93 -0.59 16.26
N LEU A 78 7.75 -1.46 15.69
CA LEU A 78 9.21 -1.30 15.61
C LEU A 78 9.61 -0.84 14.20
N ASP A 79 10.47 0.18 14.10
CA ASP A 79 11.03 0.61 12.82
C ASP A 79 12.18 -0.30 12.33
N LYS A 80 12.54 -0.15 11.05
CA LYS A 80 13.47 -0.94 10.20
C LYS A 80 14.78 -1.35 10.84
N SER A 81 15.31 -0.56 11.77
CA SER A 81 16.40 -1.02 12.63
C SER A 81 15.80 -1.92 13.69
N GLY A 82 15.66 -3.21 13.36
CA GLY A 82 15.36 -4.22 14.37
C GLY A 82 16.21 -3.91 15.59
N PHE A 83 15.55 -3.54 16.68
CA PHE A 83 16.18 -3.28 17.97
C PHE A 83 16.23 -4.61 18.72
N PRO A 84 17.36 -5.32 18.74
CA PRO A 84 17.57 -6.34 19.74
C PRO A 84 18.84 -6.01 20.52
N SER A 85 18.72 -5.92 21.83
CA SER A 85 19.69 -6.58 22.69
C SER A 85 19.15 -6.61 24.12
N LYS A 86 18.82 -7.80 24.58
CA LYS A 86 18.56 -8.14 25.99
C LYS A 86 17.30 -7.60 26.66
N GLN A 87 16.89 -6.36 26.41
CA GLN A 87 15.78 -5.74 27.14
C GLN A 87 14.38 -6.28 26.80
N PHE A 88 14.22 -6.92 25.65
CA PHE A 88 12.99 -7.61 25.25
C PHE A 88 12.82 -8.99 25.90
N PHE A 89 13.89 -9.61 26.42
CA PHE A 89 13.82 -10.97 26.97
C PHE A 89 12.98 -11.08 28.25
N ASN A 90 12.58 -9.94 28.83
CA ASN A 90 11.74 -9.87 30.02
C ASN A 90 10.37 -9.23 29.73
N LEU A 91 9.89 -9.27 28.48
CA LEU A 91 8.50 -8.89 28.19
C LEU A 91 7.58 -9.98 28.71
N THR A 92 7.00 -9.74 29.86
CA THR A 92 5.94 -10.57 30.42
C THR A 92 4.71 -9.68 30.56
N PRO A 93 3.66 -9.91 29.76
CA PRO A 93 2.42 -9.17 29.93
C PRO A 93 1.84 -9.35 31.33
N GLY A 94 1.21 -8.31 31.86
CA GLY A 94 0.38 -8.43 33.06
C GLY A 94 -0.76 -9.45 32.90
N PRO A 95 -1.40 -9.88 34.00
CA PRO A 95 -2.53 -10.85 34.01
C PRO A 95 -3.59 -10.62 32.94
N ASP A 96 -3.96 -9.36 32.69
CA ASP A 96 -5.01 -8.97 31.75
C ASP A 96 -4.47 -8.22 30.53
N GLU A 97 -3.17 -8.33 30.26
CA GLU A 97 -2.53 -7.64 29.15
C GLU A 97 -2.23 -8.58 27.97
N ILE A 98 -2.34 -8.04 26.77
CA ILE A 98 -1.89 -8.68 25.54
C ILE A 98 -0.98 -7.73 24.79
N TYR A 99 0.19 -8.22 24.39
CA TYR A 99 1.15 -7.44 23.62
C TYR A 99 1.14 -7.89 22.16
N PHE A 100 1.09 -6.92 21.25
CA PHE A 100 1.21 -7.12 19.81
C PHE A 100 2.44 -6.38 19.31
N ILE A 101 3.41 -7.10 18.76
CA ILE A 101 4.66 -6.52 18.26
C ILE A 101 4.68 -6.62 16.73
N HIS A 102 4.72 -5.48 16.05
CA HIS A 102 4.81 -5.37 14.60
C HIS A 102 6.22 -4.98 14.20
N THR A 103 6.84 -5.73 13.30
CA THR A 103 8.17 -5.40 12.76
C THR A 103 8.34 -5.90 11.33
N GLN A 104 9.30 -5.33 10.60
CA GLN A 104 9.68 -5.82 9.29
C GLN A 104 10.61 -7.03 9.35
N GLN A 105 11.54 -7.06 10.30
CA GLN A 105 12.53 -8.15 10.44
C GLN A 105 12.99 -8.33 11.90
N PHE A 106 13.28 -9.58 12.27
CA PHE A 106 14.00 -9.92 13.50
C PHE A 106 15.33 -10.61 13.20
N LYS A 107 16.31 -10.42 14.10
CA LYS A 107 17.53 -11.23 14.11
C LYS A 107 17.23 -12.63 14.67
N HIS A 108 17.79 -13.66 14.06
CA HIS A 108 17.54 -15.08 14.38
C HIS A 108 17.66 -15.43 15.87
N ALA A 109 18.67 -14.88 16.56
CA ALA A 109 18.92 -15.14 17.98
C ALA A 109 17.77 -14.69 18.92
N PHE A 110 16.98 -13.69 18.53
CA PHE A 110 15.82 -13.25 19.31
C PHE A 110 14.65 -14.24 19.20
N LEU A 111 14.50 -14.84 18.01
CA LEU A 111 13.43 -15.78 17.70
C LEU A 111 13.60 -17.12 18.43
N GLU A 112 14.84 -17.56 18.64
CA GLU A 112 15.15 -18.79 19.39
C GLU A 112 14.78 -18.69 20.86
N HIS A 113 14.96 -17.52 21.49
CA HIS A 113 14.57 -17.31 22.88
C HIS A 113 13.05 -17.29 23.05
N LEU A 114 12.35 -16.56 22.19
CA LEU A 114 10.89 -16.47 22.20
C LEU A 114 10.21 -17.81 21.91
N ALA A 115 10.86 -18.69 21.14
CA ALA A 115 10.33 -20.02 20.85
C ALA A 115 10.24 -20.92 22.10
N GLN A 116 10.91 -20.58 23.20
CA GLN A 116 10.87 -21.32 24.46
C GLN A 116 9.70 -20.88 25.35
N ASP A 117 9.12 -19.71 25.11
CA ASP A 117 7.98 -19.18 25.87
C ASP A 117 6.66 -19.68 25.26
N LYS A 118 5.83 -20.34 26.08
CA LYS A 118 4.53 -20.88 25.67
C LYS A 118 3.50 -19.80 25.38
N ASN A 119 3.68 -18.61 25.96
CA ASN A 119 2.78 -17.47 25.81
C ASN A 119 3.22 -16.53 24.67
N CYS A 120 4.34 -16.85 24.00
CA CYS A 120 4.83 -16.08 22.87
C CYS A 120 4.47 -16.77 21.54
N PHE A 121 3.73 -16.05 20.69
CA PHE A 121 3.30 -16.51 19.38
C PHE A 121 3.92 -15.68 18.26
N TRP A 122 4.88 -16.28 17.54
CA TRP A 122 5.54 -15.63 16.42
C TRP A 122 5.03 -16.11 15.06
N TYR A 123 4.68 -15.14 14.21
CA TYR A 123 4.18 -15.32 12.85
C TYR A 123 5.00 -14.51 11.84
N GLY A 124 5.60 -15.22 10.88
CA GLY A 124 6.17 -14.61 9.70
C GLY A 124 5.08 -14.42 8.64
N MET A 125 4.73 -13.16 8.38
CA MET A 125 3.73 -12.76 7.40
C MET A 125 4.44 -12.31 6.12
N TYR A 126 4.21 -13.07 5.06
CA TYR A 126 4.69 -12.75 3.72
C TYR A 126 3.61 -11.97 2.97
N GLN A 127 4.04 -11.22 1.96
CA GLN A 127 3.09 -10.61 1.03
C GLN A 127 2.27 -11.74 0.38
N PRO A 128 0.94 -11.71 0.50
CA PRO A 128 0.09 -12.76 -0.05
C PRO A 128 0.15 -12.74 -1.58
N SER A 129 0.03 -13.91 -2.20
CA SER A 129 -0.15 -13.98 -3.65
C SER A 129 -1.53 -13.43 -4.04
N SER A 130 -1.72 -13.06 -5.30
CA SER A 130 -3.04 -12.61 -5.79
C SER A 130 -4.13 -13.67 -5.65
N GLN A 131 -3.75 -14.95 -5.71
CA GLN A 131 -4.68 -16.04 -5.42
C GLN A 131 -5.08 -16.08 -3.94
N ASP A 132 -4.13 -15.89 -3.02
CA ASP A 132 -4.41 -15.82 -1.58
C ASP A 132 -5.27 -14.59 -1.24
N LEU A 133 -4.99 -13.45 -1.88
CA LEU A 133 -5.76 -12.22 -1.75
C LEU A 133 -7.20 -12.40 -2.24
N TRP A 134 -7.40 -13.03 -3.40
CA TRP A 134 -8.73 -13.34 -3.91
C TRP A 134 -9.50 -14.27 -2.97
N GLN A 135 -8.88 -15.36 -2.50
CA GLN A 135 -9.52 -16.27 -1.56
C GLN A 135 -9.90 -15.57 -0.26
N TRP A 136 -9.05 -14.68 0.24
CA TRP A 136 -9.35 -13.87 1.41
C TRP A 136 -10.50 -12.90 1.15
N PHE A 137 -10.42 -12.12 0.08
CA PHE A 137 -11.39 -11.10 -0.30
C PHE A 137 -12.78 -11.70 -0.52
N SER A 138 -12.86 -12.76 -1.34
CA SER A 138 -14.10 -13.46 -1.64
C SER A 138 -14.73 -14.07 -0.39
N LYS A 139 -13.95 -14.72 0.47
CA LYS A 139 -14.46 -15.29 1.73
C LYS A 139 -14.95 -14.21 2.70
N THR A 140 -14.24 -13.09 2.84
CA THR A 140 -14.64 -11.98 3.71
C THR A 140 -15.98 -11.39 3.27
N LEU A 141 -16.23 -11.24 1.97
CA LEU A 141 -17.50 -10.74 1.45
C LEU A 141 -18.60 -11.80 1.48
N LEU A 142 -18.30 -13.08 1.21
CA LEU A 142 -19.25 -14.19 1.38
C LEU A 142 -19.73 -14.32 2.82
N GLN A 143 -18.88 -14.05 3.82
CA GLN A 143 -19.27 -14.01 5.24
C GLN A 143 -20.23 -12.86 5.56
N LYS A 144 -20.36 -11.88 4.67
CA LYS A 144 -21.30 -10.77 4.72
C LYS A 144 -22.45 -10.96 3.72
N ASP A 145 -22.69 -12.21 3.30
CA ASP A 145 -23.72 -12.66 2.37
C ASP A 145 -23.64 -12.10 0.93
N PHE A 146 -22.54 -11.47 0.54
CA PHE A 146 -22.34 -11.06 -0.86
C PHE A 146 -22.07 -12.24 -1.78
N LYS A 147 -22.56 -12.16 -3.01
CA LYS A 147 -22.27 -13.11 -4.09
C LYS A 147 -21.47 -12.42 -5.19
N PHE A 148 -20.80 -13.20 -6.02
CA PHE A 148 -19.99 -12.69 -7.13
C PHE A 148 -20.47 -13.28 -8.46
N GLU A 149 -20.41 -12.47 -9.52
CA GLU A 149 -20.48 -12.98 -10.88
C GLU A 149 -19.23 -13.81 -11.22
N PRO A 150 -19.33 -14.80 -12.15
CA PRO A 150 -18.22 -15.67 -12.52
C PRO A 150 -16.96 -14.93 -12.99
N ASP A 151 -17.13 -13.80 -13.68
CA ASP A 151 -16.02 -13.04 -14.28
C ASP A 151 -15.24 -12.20 -13.27
N VAL A 152 -15.78 -11.99 -12.06
CA VAL A 152 -15.15 -11.18 -11.01
C VAL A 152 -13.83 -11.78 -10.55
N ALA A 153 -13.78 -13.10 -10.38
CA ALA A 153 -12.58 -13.80 -9.94
C ALA A 153 -11.44 -13.62 -10.95
N THR A 154 -11.75 -13.81 -12.24
CA THR A 154 -10.78 -13.65 -13.33
C THR A 154 -10.26 -12.23 -13.41
N TRP A 155 -11.14 -11.24 -13.30
CA TRP A 155 -10.76 -9.83 -13.30
C TRP A 155 -9.89 -9.46 -12.08
N PHE A 156 -10.24 -9.95 -10.89
CA PHE A 156 -9.49 -9.69 -9.66
C PHE A 156 -8.07 -10.24 -9.74
N LEU A 157 -7.91 -11.47 -10.23
CA LEU A 157 -6.59 -12.09 -10.39
C LEU A 157 -5.71 -11.38 -11.43
N GLN A 158 -6.31 -10.59 -12.33
CA GLN A 158 -5.56 -9.72 -13.25
C GLN A 158 -5.13 -8.40 -12.59
N GLN A 159 -5.67 -8.03 -11.42
CA GLN A 159 -5.27 -6.86 -10.63
C GLN A 159 -4.13 -7.23 -9.67
N ASP A 160 -3.04 -7.79 -10.21
CA ASP A 160 -1.91 -8.40 -9.49
C ASP A 160 -1.09 -7.39 -8.65
N GLU A 161 -1.40 -6.10 -8.73
CA GLU A 161 -0.61 -5.03 -8.14
C GLU A 161 -1.22 -4.40 -6.87
N LEU A 162 -2.51 -4.61 -6.61
CA LEU A 162 -3.16 -4.02 -5.44
C LEU A 162 -2.78 -4.77 -4.15
N GLY A 163 -2.27 -4.04 -3.16
CA GLY A 163 -1.87 -4.62 -1.87
C GLY A 163 -3.05 -5.02 -0.98
N PHE A 164 -2.78 -5.84 0.05
CA PHE A 164 -3.79 -6.29 1.02
C PHE A 164 -4.62 -5.15 1.61
N ARG A 165 -3.97 -4.03 1.96
CA ARG A 165 -4.64 -2.83 2.51
C ARG A 165 -5.75 -2.33 1.59
N HIS A 166 -5.51 -2.29 0.29
CA HIS A 166 -6.45 -1.76 -0.67
C HIS A 166 -7.70 -2.66 -0.74
N TYR A 167 -7.49 -3.97 -0.82
CA TYR A 167 -8.60 -4.93 -0.82
C TYR A 167 -9.37 -4.96 0.50
N ALA A 168 -8.71 -4.73 1.64
CA ALA A 168 -9.38 -4.61 2.92
C ALA A 168 -10.30 -3.39 2.99
N GLN A 169 -9.80 -2.23 2.53
CA GLN A 169 -10.60 -1.01 2.43
C GLN A 169 -11.76 -1.18 1.44
N LEU A 170 -11.52 -1.85 0.32
CA LEU A 170 -12.56 -2.15 -0.66
C LEU A 170 -13.66 -3.03 -0.06
N CYS A 171 -13.33 -4.08 0.70
CA CYS A 171 -14.32 -4.91 1.39
C CYS A 171 -15.21 -4.08 2.33
N GLU A 172 -14.62 -3.15 3.08
CA GLU A 172 -15.35 -2.25 3.97
C GLU A 172 -16.24 -1.30 3.17
N HIS A 173 -15.69 -0.70 2.11
CA HIS A 173 -16.43 0.21 1.22
C HIS A 173 -17.64 -0.46 0.58
N ILE A 174 -17.45 -1.66 0.03
CA ILE A 174 -18.52 -2.47 -0.56
C ILE A 174 -19.60 -2.75 0.49
N HIS A 175 -19.21 -3.17 1.68
CA HIS A 175 -20.16 -3.47 2.76
C HIS A 175 -20.96 -2.23 3.22
N LEU A 176 -20.33 -1.05 3.28
CA LEU A 176 -21.02 0.19 3.64
C LEU A 176 -21.92 0.70 2.51
N THR A 177 -21.52 0.51 1.26
CA THR A 177 -22.25 0.98 0.09
C THR A 177 -23.49 0.13 -0.17
N TYR A 178 -23.33 -1.19 -0.14
CA TYR A 178 -24.42 -2.12 -0.34
C TYR A 178 -24.97 -2.54 1.03
N GLN A 179 -25.94 -1.78 1.52
CA GLN A 179 -26.60 -1.97 2.82
C GLN A 179 -27.30 -3.34 2.98
N ALA A 180 -27.42 -4.12 1.90
CA ALA A 180 -28.02 -5.45 1.89
C ALA A 180 -27.21 -6.44 1.03
N PRO A 181 -27.26 -7.75 1.33
CA PRO A 181 -26.60 -8.78 0.55
C PRO A 181 -27.04 -8.77 -0.92
N THR A 182 -26.12 -8.50 -1.83
CA THR A 182 -26.37 -8.43 -3.27
C THR A 182 -25.36 -9.27 -4.05
N SER A 183 -25.70 -9.59 -5.29
CA SER A 183 -24.74 -10.14 -6.24
C SER A 183 -23.92 -8.99 -6.81
N LEU A 184 -22.62 -8.95 -6.49
CA LEU A 184 -21.70 -7.96 -7.01
C LEU A 184 -21.35 -8.30 -8.46
N THR A 185 -21.73 -7.39 -9.36
CA THR A 185 -21.37 -7.47 -10.77
C THR A 185 -19.94 -7.00 -11.00
N LEU A 186 -19.34 -7.42 -12.12
CA LEU A 186 -18.01 -6.94 -12.51
C LEU A 186 -17.97 -5.42 -12.65
N ALA A 187 -19.00 -4.82 -13.24
CA ALA A 187 -19.07 -3.38 -13.47
C ALA A 187 -19.13 -2.58 -12.15
N GLU A 188 -19.90 -3.07 -11.18
CA GLU A 188 -19.97 -2.47 -9.84
C GLU A 188 -18.63 -2.52 -9.14
N LEU A 189 -17.96 -3.66 -9.14
CA LEU A 189 -16.65 -3.80 -8.51
C LEU A 189 -15.61 -2.86 -9.16
N GLN A 190 -15.62 -2.75 -10.49
CA GLN A 190 -14.76 -1.82 -11.24
C GLN A 190 -15.02 -0.35 -10.88
N ASN A 191 -16.26 0.01 -10.57
CA ASN A 191 -16.60 1.38 -10.15
C ASN A 191 -16.10 1.68 -8.72
N HIS A 192 -16.09 0.68 -7.84
CA HIS A 192 -15.57 0.84 -6.47
C HIS A 192 -14.05 0.85 -6.39
N ILE A 193 -13.39 0.15 -7.30
CA ILE A 193 -11.92 0.18 -7.47
C ILE A 193 -11.55 1.39 -8.34
N GLY A 194 -12.27 2.50 -8.22
CA GLY A 194 -11.94 3.76 -8.87
C GLY A 194 -10.46 4.09 -8.67
N PHE A 195 -9.87 4.81 -9.64
CA PHE A 195 -8.44 5.16 -9.72
C PHE A 195 -7.99 5.87 -8.43
N THR A 196 -7.62 5.10 -7.42
CA THR A 196 -7.36 5.58 -6.05
C THR A 196 -5.95 5.21 -5.61
N THR A 197 -5.15 4.64 -6.52
CA THR A 197 -3.81 4.20 -6.21
C THR A 197 -2.77 4.95 -7.03
N GLN A 198 -1.60 5.15 -6.40
CA GLN A 198 -0.36 5.55 -7.07
C GLN A 198 -0.04 4.69 -8.30
N GLN A 199 -0.53 3.45 -8.34
CA GLN A 199 -0.31 2.48 -9.44
C GLN A 199 -1.18 2.78 -10.66
N ASP A 200 -2.37 3.35 -10.49
CA ASP A 200 -3.21 3.74 -11.61
C ASP A 200 -2.59 4.87 -12.44
N TRP A 201 -1.91 5.80 -11.76
CA TRP A 201 -1.09 6.84 -12.37
C TRP A 201 0.12 6.28 -13.09
N GLN A 202 0.77 5.26 -12.51
CA GLN A 202 1.89 4.59 -13.15
C GLN A 202 1.44 3.87 -14.43
N ALA A 203 0.33 3.14 -14.40
CA ALA A 203 -0.23 2.47 -15.57
C ALA A 203 -0.69 3.47 -16.66
N LEU A 204 -1.18 4.65 -16.27
CA LEU A 204 -1.49 5.74 -17.20
C LEU A 204 -0.21 6.27 -17.87
N VAL A 205 0.83 6.52 -17.07
CA VAL A 205 2.13 7.02 -17.58
C VAL A 205 2.81 5.97 -18.46
N ASP A 206 2.75 4.70 -18.10
CA ASP A 206 3.31 3.62 -18.92
C ASP A 206 2.57 3.50 -20.25
N ALA A 207 1.23 3.58 -20.25
CA ALA A 207 0.43 3.63 -21.48
C ALA A 207 0.77 4.87 -22.33
N TRP A 208 1.07 6.01 -21.69
CA TRP A 208 1.50 7.24 -22.36
C TRP A 208 2.89 7.08 -22.97
N MET A 209 3.84 6.51 -22.23
CA MET A 209 5.18 6.19 -22.72
C MET A 209 5.14 5.17 -23.87
N LEU A 210 4.12 4.32 -23.95
CA LEU A 210 3.98 3.34 -25.03
C LEU A 210 3.04 3.79 -26.16
N ASN A 211 2.56 5.03 -26.13
CA ASN A 211 1.61 5.59 -27.10
C ASN A 211 0.34 4.75 -27.30
N GLN A 212 -0.17 4.15 -26.23
CA GLN A 212 -1.37 3.30 -26.24
C GLN A 212 -2.65 4.15 -26.11
N LYS A 213 -3.00 4.87 -27.19
CA LYS A 213 -4.08 5.86 -27.21
C LYS A 213 -5.44 5.34 -26.71
N ASP A 214 -5.83 4.11 -27.05
CA ASP A 214 -7.10 3.51 -26.59
C ASP A 214 -7.14 3.31 -25.08
N ILE A 215 -6.01 2.93 -24.48
CA ILE A 215 -5.88 2.73 -23.04
C ILE A 215 -5.86 4.10 -22.34
N LEU A 216 -5.14 5.07 -22.90
CA LEU A 216 -5.10 6.44 -22.39
C LEU A 216 -6.48 7.08 -22.36
N LEU A 217 -7.24 6.99 -23.45
CA LEU A 217 -8.57 7.59 -23.54
C LEU A 217 -9.54 6.97 -22.52
N LYS A 218 -9.53 5.64 -22.40
CA LYS A 218 -10.34 4.92 -21.39
C LYS A 218 -9.94 5.30 -19.96
N LYS A 219 -8.64 5.45 -19.69
CA LYS A 219 -8.16 5.84 -18.36
C LYS A 219 -8.52 7.30 -18.08
N CYS A 220 -8.25 8.23 -18.99
CA CYS A 220 -8.59 9.65 -18.87
C CYS A 220 -10.08 9.90 -18.59
N GLN A 221 -10.98 9.22 -19.31
CA GLN A 221 -12.43 9.34 -19.09
C GLN A 221 -12.88 8.87 -17.69
N ARG A 222 -12.10 8.00 -17.06
CA ARG A 222 -12.35 7.46 -15.72
C ARG A 222 -11.62 8.23 -14.61
N LEU A 223 -10.77 9.20 -14.97
CA LEU A 223 -10.03 10.02 -14.01
C LEU A 223 -10.97 11.03 -13.33
N GLN A 224 -11.55 10.66 -12.19
CA GLN A 224 -12.06 11.62 -11.23
C GLN A 224 -10.94 12.01 -10.28
N VAL A 225 -10.18 13.05 -10.64
CA VAL A 225 -8.92 13.34 -9.96
C VAL A 225 -9.17 14.03 -8.62
N SER A 226 -8.76 13.41 -7.52
CA SER A 226 -8.63 14.10 -6.24
C SER A 226 -7.48 15.13 -6.30
N GLN A 227 -7.52 16.19 -5.50
CA GLN A 227 -6.49 17.25 -5.57
C GLN A 227 -5.06 16.72 -5.31
N GLN A 228 -4.92 15.75 -4.41
CA GLN A 228 -3.63 15.18 -4.05
C GLN A 228 -3.07 14.32 -5.20
N ASP A 229 -3.95 13.59 -5.90
CA ASP A 229 -3.57 12.71 -7.00
C ASP A 229 -3.12 13.48 -8.25
N PHE A 230 -3.74 14.64 -8.52
CA PHE A 230 -3.36 15.46 -9.69
C PHE A 230 -1.95 16.02 -9.57
N THR A 231 -1.55 16.42 -8.35
CA THR A 231 -0.19 16.93 -8.09
C THR A 231 0.86 15.85 -8.29
N LEU A 232 0.57 14.63 -7.81
CA LEU A 232 1.45 13.48 -8.02
C LEU A 232 1.58 13.14 -9.50
N LEU A 233 0.48 13.16 -10.26
CA LEU A 233 0.50 12.93 -11.70
C LEU A 233 1.35 13.98 -12.43
N ILE A 234 1.17 15.27 -12.14
CA ILE A 234 2.02 16.35 -12.70
C ILE A 234 3.50 16.02 -12.44
N TRP A 235 3.83 15.63 -11.22
CA TRP A 235 5.21 15.36 -10.84
C TRP A 235 5.80 14.16 -11.60
N ILE A 236 5.04 13.06 -11.73
CA ILE A 236 5.47 11.88 -12.49
C ILE A 236 5.69 12.25 -13.97
N LEU A 237 4.72 12.93 -14.60
CA LEU A 237 4.82 13.37 -15.99
C LEU A 237 6.01 14.31 -16.21
N ASN A 238 6.26 15.25 -15.29
CA ASN A 238 7.41 16.14 -15.36
C ASN A 238 8.71 15.35 -15.35
N ARG A 239 8.85 14.42 -14.40
CA ARG A 239 10.06 13.59 -14.30
C ARG A 239 10.30 12.79 -15.58
N THR A 240 9.25 12.19 -16.15
CA THR A 240 9.33 11.45 -17.42
C THR A 240 9.77 12.35 -18.58
N LEU A 241 9.18 13.53 -18.74
CA LEU A 241 9.55 14.49 -19.78
C LEU A 241 11.00 15.00 -19.62
N GLN A 242 11.46 15.25 -18.40
CA GLN A 242 12.83 15.67 -18.13
C GLN A 242 13.85 14.60 -18.51
N VAL A 243 13.53 13.32 -18.28
CA VAL A 243 14.38 12.19 -18.71
C VAL A 243 14.42 12.11 -20.24
N TRP A 244 13.27 12.19 -20.92
CA TRP A 244 13.24 12.21 -22.39
C TRP A 244 13.99 13.40 -22.98
N HIS A 245 13.83 14.58 -22.40
CA HIS A 245 14.57 15.77 -22.80
C HIS A 245 16.08 15.55 -22.66
N ALA A 246 16.54 15.01 -21.53
CA ALA A 246 17.96 14.72 -21.31
C ALA A 246 18.51 13.69 -22.31
N LEU A 247 17.74 12.63 -22.61
CA LEU A 247 18.09 11.61 -23.61
C LEU A 247 18.21 12.22 -25.02
N LEU A 248 17.23 13.04 -25.42
CA LEU A 248 17.19 13.68 -26.75
C LEU A 248 18.25 14.77 -26.92
N MET A 249 18.68 15.42 -25.84
CA MET A 249 19.77 16.40 -25.88
C MET A 249 21.14 15.75 -26.14
N GLY A 250 21.29 14.43 -25.92
CA GLY A 250 22.50 13.68 -26.27
C GLY A 250 23.78 14.08 -25.54
N LYS A 251 23.68 14.86 -24.44
CA LYS A 251 24.86 15.38 -23.70
C LYS A 251 25.56 14.33 -22.82
N LYS A 252 24.87 13.23 -22.53
CA LYS A 252 25.33 12.11 -21.67
C LYS A 252 24.85 10.80 -22.27
N THR A 253 25.48 9.69 -21.90
CA THR A 253 25.00 8.36 -22.28
C THR A 253 23.65 8.07 -21.58
N PRO A 254 22.77 7.23 -22.18
CA PRO A 254 21.50 6.86 -21.55
C PRO A 254 21.69 6.28 -20.14
N ARG A 255 22.75 5.49 -19.92
CA ARG A 255 23.06 4.89 -18.63
C ARG A 255 23.36 5.95 -17.56
N GLU A 256 24.13 6.97 -17.89
CA GLU A 256 24.44 8.09 -16.96
C GLU A 256 23.17 8.87 -16.64
N ILE A 257 22.30 9.10 -17.63
CA ILE A 257 21.02 9.79 -17.43
C ILE A 257 20.12 8.97 -16.49
N TYR A 258 20.00 7.65 -16.69
CA TYR A 258 19.21 6.80 -15.80
C TYR A 258 19.74 6.80 -14.37
N GLN A 259 21.06 6.90 -14.18
CA GLN A 259 21.68 7.02 -12.85
C GLN A 259 21.41 8.38 -12.21
N ASP A 260 21.62 9.47 -12.94
CA ASP A 260 21.37 10.85 -12.48
C ASP A 260 19.92 11.03 -12.01
N PHE A 261 18.99 10.51 -12.81
CA PHE A 261 17.56 10.57 -12.52
C PHE A 261 17.06 9.43 -11.62
N LYS A 262 17.95 8.57 -11.11
CA LYS A 262 17.62 7.43 -10.23
C LYS A 262 16.44 6.59 -10.75
N ILE A 263 16.46 6.28 -12.05
CA ILE A 263 15.44 5.47 -12.70
C ILE A 263 15.56 4.04 -12.23
N TRP A 264 14.46 3.45 -11.80
CA TRP A 264 14.45 2.07 -11.35
C TRP A 264 14.63 1.14 -12.56
N ASN A 265 15.41 0.08 -12.39
CA ASN A 265 15.76 -0.84 -13.48
C ASN A 265 14.53 -1.37 -14.25
N LYS A 266 13.40 -1.58 -13.55
CA LYS A 266 12.15 -2.04 -14.16
C LYS A 266 11.53 -1.06 -15.17
N HIS A 267 11.79 0.25 -15.04
CA HIS A 267 11.25 1.29 -15.93
C HIS A 267 12.19 1.65 -17.07
N ILE A 268 13.47 1.25 -17.02
CA ILE A 268 14.44 1.51 -18.10
C ILE A 268 13.91 1.01 -19.47
N PRO A 269 13.35 -0.20 -19.60
CA PRO A 269 12.82 -0.67 -20.88
C PRO A 269 11.71 0.21 -21.46
N LEU A 270 10.93 0.91 -20.63
CA LEU A 270 9.90 1.83 -21.10
C LEU A 270 10.53 3.08 -21.73
N PHE A 271 11.57 3.62 -21.12
CA PHE A 271 12.32 4.74 -21.69
C PHE A 271 12.97 4.30 -23.00
N GLU A 272 13.68 3.16 -23.01
CA GLU A 272 14.37 2.64 -24.21
C GLU A 272 13.44 2.40 -25.40
N LYS A 273 12.20 1.96 -25.15
CA LYS A 273 11.18 1.78 -26.19
C LYS A 273 10.56 3.09 -26.66
N SER A 274 10.42 4.08 -25.79
CA SER A 274 9.67 5.31 -26.07
C SER A 274 10.54 6.40 -26.70
N TYR A 275 11.72 6.69 -26.12
CA TYR A 275 12.54 7.83 -26.51
C TYR A 275 12.97 7.85 -27.99
N PRO A 276 13.23 6.72 -28.69
CA PRO A 276 13.66 6.76 -30.09
C PRO A 276 12.61 7.33 -31.05
N HIS A 277 11.33 7.33 -30.63
CA HIS A 277 10.22 7.83 -31.43
C HIS A 277 9.86 9.29 -31.14
N LEU A 278 10.62 9.96 -30.27
CA LEU A 278 10.31 11.32 -29.80
C LEU A 278 11.11 12.39 -30.54
N LYS A 279 10.51 13.57 -30.64
CA LYS A 279 11.18 14.79 -31.13
C LYS A 279 11.41 15.76 -29.98
N LEU A 280 12.59 16.38 -29.93
CA LEU A 280 12.97 17.31 -28.86
C LEU A 280 11.97 18.47 -28.73
N ASP A 281 11.55 19.07 -29.86
CA ASP A 281 10.58 20.17 -29.86
C ASP A 281 9.23 19.77 -29.27
N LYS A 282 8.81 18.51 -29.47
CA LYS A 282 7.55 17.98 -28.93
C LYS A 282 7.63 17.73 -27.43
N VAL A 283 8.78 17.25 -26.96
CA VAL A 283 9.05 17.14 -25.51
C VAL A 283 9.09 18.53 -24.86
N ASN A 284 9.67 19.54 -25.53
CA ASN A 284 9.67 20.92 -25.05
C ASN A 284 8.25 21.51 -24.98
N GLN A 285 7.43 21.29 -26.02
CA GLN A 285 6.02 21.70 -26.02
C GLN A 285 5.23 21.01 -24.91
N ALA A 286 5.46 19.71 -24.68
CA ALA A 286 4.86 18.97 -23.59
C ALA A 286 5.27 19.50 -22.20
N LEU A 287 6.54 19.90 -22.01
CA LEU A 287 7.01 20.53 -20.76
C LEU A 287 6.33 21.89 -20.50
N ILE A 288 6.14 22.70 -21.55
CA ILE A 288 5.42 23.97 -21.44
C ILE A 288 3.96 23.72 -21.05
N LEU A 289 3.29 22.78 -21.72
CA LEU A 289 1.90 22.43 -21.43
C LEU A 289 1.73 21.91 -20.00
N LEU A 290 2.68 21.11 -19.51
CA LEU A 290 2.70 20.62 -18.13
C LEU A 290 2.86 21.76 -17.11
N HIS A 291 3.70 22.76 -17.42
CA HIS A 291 3.85 23.93 -16.57
C HIS A 291 2.57 24.76 -16.50
N GLU A 292 1.88 24.95 -17.63
CA GLU A 292 0.59 25.64 -17.66
C GLU A 292 -0.49 24.86 -16.88
N MET A 293 -0.47 23.54 -16.98
CA MET A 293 -1.36 22.64 -16.23
C MET A 293 -1.15 22.78 -14.72
N ASP A 294 0.11 22.76 -14.25
CA ASP A 294 0.46 22.98 -12.85
C ASP A 294 -0.02 24.35 -12.35
N ARG A 295 0.17 25.41 -13.15
CA ARG A 295 -0.30 26.75 -12.81
C ARG A 295 -1.82 26.83 -12.69
N CYS A 296 -2.56 26.25 -13.65
CA CYS A 296 -4.02 26.19 -13.59
C CYS A 296 -4.49 25.45 -12.35
N PHE A 297 -3.89 24.29 -12.06
CA PHE A 297 -4.24 23.48 -10.91
C PHE A 297 -4.00 24.21 -9.58
N LYS A 298 -2.81 24.82 -9.40
CA LYS A 298 -2.48 25.62 -8.21
C LYS A 298 -3.33 26.89 -8.05
N SER A 299 -3.93 27.36 -9.15
CA SER A 299 -4.85 28.50 -9.14
C SER A 299 -6.32 28.08 -8.97
N TYR A 300 -6.58 26.82 -8.55
CA TYR A 300 -7.92 26.25 -8.38
C TYR A 300 -8.76 26.19 -9.66
N GLN A 301 -8.12 26.22 -10.83
CA GLN A 301 -8.74 26.10 -12.15
C GLN A 301 -8.70 24.64 -12.64
N TYR A 302 -9.54 23.79 -12.04
CA TYR A 302 -9.52 22.34 -12.27
C TYR A 302 -9.90 21.92 -13.69
N LEU A 303 -10.98 22.47 -14.25
CA LEU A 303 -11.43 22.13 -15.61
C LEU A 303 -10.37 22.48 -16.67
N PRO A 304 -9.76 23.68 -16.67
CA PRO A 304 -8.62 23.98 -17.54
C PRO A 304 -7.42 23.04 -17.36
N ALA A 305 -7.11 22.64 -16.13
CA ALA A 305 -6.03 21.69 -15.87
C ALA A 305 -6.32 20.30 -16.45
N GLN A 306 -7.55 19.82 -16.33
CA GLN A 306 -7.98 18.53 -16.87
C GLN A 306 -7.94 18.50 -18.41
N LEU A 307 -8.43 19.57 -19.07
CA LEU A 307 -8.35 19.68 -20.53
C LEU A 307 -6.89 19.68 -21.03
N LYS A 308 -5.98 20.34 -20.30
CA LYS A 308 -4.53 20.32 -20.61
C LYS A 308 -3.91 18.95 -20.39
N LEU A 309 -4.36 18.20 -19.38
CA LEU A 309 -3.93 16.82 -19.17
C LEU A 309 -4.33 15.93 -20.35
N GLU A 310 -5.58 16.02 -20.80
CA GLU A 310 -6.06 15.28 -21.98
C GLU A 310 -5.26 15.66 -23.24
N GLN A 311 -5.02 16.96 -23.45
CA GLN A 311 -4.20 17.45 -24.55
C GLN A 311 -2.77 16.90 -24.50
N LEU A 312 -2.17 16.84 -23.31
CA LEU A 312 -0.82 16.31 -23.11
C LEU A 312 -0.76 14.81 -23.40
N LEU A 313 -1.69 14.03 -22.85
CA LEU A 313 -1.69 12.57 -22.95
C LEU A 313 -2.08 12.07 -24.34
N LEU A 314 -2.97 12.78 -25.05
CA LEU A 314 -3.46 12.35 -26.37
C LEU A 314 -2.71 13.00 -27.54
N GLY A 315 -2.13 14.19 -27.35
CA GLY A 315 -1.52 14.99 -28.42
C GLY A 315 0.01 15.04 -28.45
N TYR A 316 0.68 14.62 -27.38
CA TYR A 316 2.14 14.67 -27.27
C TYR A 316 2.68 13.39 -26.62
N PRO A 317 3.98 13.05 -26.78
CA PRO A 317 5.01 13.64 -27.67
C PRO A 317 5.21 12.94 -29.03
N TYR A 318 4.33 12.03 -29.44
CA TYR A 318 4.56 11.09 -30.56
C TYR A 318 4.17 11.58 -31.98
N GLU A 319 3.61 12.78 -32.13
CA GLU A 319 3.19 13.36 -33.43
C GLU A 319 4.14 14.47 -33.91
#